data_AF-A0A7R7ENW7-F1
#
_entry.id   AF-A0A7R7ENW7-F1
#
_cell.length_a   1.000
_cell.length_b   1.000
_cell.length_c   1.000
_cell.angle_alpha   90.00
_cell.angle_beta   90.00
_cell.angle_gamma   90.00
#
_symmetry.space_group_name_H-M   'P 1'
#
loop_
_entity.id
_entity.type
_entity.pdbx_description
1 polymer ?
#
loop_
_entity_poly.entity_id
_entity_poly.type
_entity_poly.pdbx_seq_one_letter_code
_entity_poly.pdbx_strand_id
1 'polypeptide(L)'
;MILKCIKEISREGLSVGRVYPVIGYKIDTVNETTYYQIIDDDRAISWRQSDRFVVLSSKIDNYINSGNEKTSIKYVYKEIADYDIINGYYSENDSSTEASYKLENILISIMANELSLQELMSNLSNTGFHDENSEMLLKTFFMKANKQDIMNIAEILYNNVFDLDTYIIQLVVKNLVKYKEVIIEDLFIELYMKSTSCDEETLSMIKEYLEIE
;
A
#
# COMPACT_ATOMS: atom_id res chain seq x y z
N MET A 1 3.09 -4.48 11.71
CA MET A 1 2.73 -5.88 11.40
C MET A 1 2.03 -5.90 10.06
N ILE A 2 2.38 -6.86 9.21
CA ILE A 2 1.79 -7.07 7.88
C ILE A 2 1.19 -8.47 7.82
N LEU A 3 -0.05 -8.53 7.35
CA LEU A 3 -0.79 -9.77 7.13
C LEU A 3 -0.85 -10.08 5.63
N LYS A 4 -0.90 -11.36 5.28
CA LYS A 4 -1.31 -11.82 3.95
C LYS A 4 -2.60 -12.61 4.10
N CYS A 5 -3.64 -12.22 3.36
CA CYS A 5 -4.90 -12.95 3.38
C CYS A 5 -4.72 -14.32 2.70
N ILE A 6 -5.19 -15.38 3.37
CA ILE A 6 -5.15 -16.75 2.86
C ILE A 6 -6.53 -17.37 2.68
N LYS A 7 -7.58 -16.69 3.18
CA LYS A 7 -8.95 -17.17 3.13
C LYS A 7 -9.92 -16.00 3.06
N GLU A 8 -10.70 -15.97 1.98
CA GLU A 8 -11.82 -15.04 1.81
C GLU A 8 -13.13 -15.68 2.28
N ILE A 9 -14.03 -14.84 2.81
CA ILE A 9 -15.45 -15.13 2.93
C ILE A 9 -16.18 -14.07 2.10
N SER A 10 -17.05 -14.52 1.21
CA SER A 10 -17.84 -13.61 0.37
C SER A 10 -18.56 -12.57 1.25
N ARG A 11 -18.44 -11.28 0.88
CA ARG A 11 -18.96 -10.09 1.59
C ARG A 11 -18.11 -9.56 2.76
N GLU A 12 -16.89 -10.06 2.97
CA GLU A 12 -15.99 -9.51 3.99
C GLU A 12 -14.97 -8.50 3.46
N GLY A 13 -14.96 -8.21 2.15
CA GLY A 13 -14.06 -7.22 1.55
C GLY A 13 -12.58 -7.60 1.68
N LEU A 14 -12.25 -8.89 1.58
CA LEU A 14 -10.88 -9.39 1.67
C LEU A 14 -10.50 -10.17 0.42
N SER A 15 -9.35 -9.83 -0.15
CA SER A 15 -8.82 -10.49 -1.34
C SER A 15 -7.71 -11.47 -0.96
N VAL A 16 -7.85 -12.75 -1.32
CA VAL A 16 -6.81 -13.77 -1.07
C VAL A 16 -5.51 -13.36 -1.77
N GLY A 17 -4.39 -13.45 -1.04
CA GLY A 17 -3.07 -13.07 -1.54
C GLY A 17 -2.69 -11.61 -1.30
N ARG A 18 -3.67 -10.73 -1.03
CA ARG A 18 -3.42 -9.32 -0.70
C ARG A 18 -2.71 -9.17 0.65
N VAL A 19 -1.88 -8.14 0.78
CA VAL A 19 -1.21 -7.78 2.03
C VAL A 19 -1.89 -6.60 2.71
N TYR A 20 -2.04 -6.68 4.03
CA TYR A 20 -2.76 -5.69 4.82
C TYR A 20 -1.89 -5.19 5.98
N PRO A 21 -1.62 -3.87 6.06
CA PRO A 21 -1.02 -3.27 7.23
C PRO A 21 -1.97 -3.29 8.41
N VAL A 22 -1.47 -3.68 9.57
CA VAL A 22 -2.26 -3.75 10.80
C VAL A 22 -2.11 -2.45 11.56
N ILE A 23 -3.20 -1.71 11.75
CA ILE A 23 -3.20 -0.46 12.54
C ILE A 23 -3.53 -0.69 14.02
N GLY A 24 -4.11 -1.85 14.35
CA GLY A 24 -4.33 -2.29 15.72
C GLY A 24 -4.59 -3.78 15.78
N TYR A 25 -4.41 -4.40 16.94
CA TYR A 25 -4.79 -5.79 17.15
C TYR A 25 -5.26 -6.03 18.59
N LYS A 26 -6.12 -7.02 18.77
CA LYS A 26 -6.76 -7.34 20.04
C LYS A 26 -6.66 -8.83 20.28
N ILE A 27 -6.26 -9.21 21.48
CA ILE A 27 -6.23 -10.59 21.95
C ILE A 27 -7.36 -10.75 22.96
N ASP A 28 -8.38 -11.55 22.60
CA ASP A 28 -9.38 -12.03 23.55
C ASP A 28 -8.73 -13.11 24.42
N THR A 29 -8.57 -12.84 25.71
CA THR A 29 -7.87 -13.74 26.63
C THR A 29 -8.73 -14.89 27.12
N VAL A 30 -10.05 -14.82 26.93
CA VAL A 30 -11.00 -15.88 27.33
C VAL A 30 -11.09 -16.94 26.24
N ASN A 31 -11.20 -16.50 24.98
CA ASN A 31 -11.38 -17.37 23.82
C ASN A 31 -10.06 -17.62 23.05
N GLU A 32 -8.93 -17.11 23.54
CA GLU A 32 -7.61 -17.19 22.91
C GLU A 32 -7.61 -16.75 21.44
N THR A 33 -8.50 -15.82 21.09
CA THR A 33 -8.72 -15.40 19.70
C THR A 33 -8.09 -14.05 19.44
N THR A 34 -7.24 -13.97 18.41
CA THR A 34 -6.64 -12.70 17.96
C THR A 34 -7.47 -12.09 16.84
N TYR A 35 -7.69 -10.77 16.94
CA TYR A 35 -8.34 -9.94 15.93
C TYR A 35 -7.37 -8.86 15.46
N TYR A 36 -7.32 -8.63 14.16
CA TYR A 36 -6.52 -7.58 13.53
C TYR A 36 -7.42 -6.47 13.00
N GLN A 37 -7.07 -5.23 13.25
CA GLN A 37 -7.71 -4.04 12.71
C GLN A 37 -6.94 -3.61 11.46
N ILE A 38 -7.60 -3.67 10.31
CA ILE A 38 -7.06 -3.35 8.99
C ILE A 38 -8.06 -2.46 8.24
N ILE A 39 -7.62 -1.86 7.14
CA ILE A 39 -8.52 -1.28 6.13
C ILE A 39 -8.79 -2.37 5.10
N ASP A 40 -10.05 -2.72 4.94
CA ASP A 40 -10.50 -3.71 3.96
C ASP A 40 -10.80 -3.08 2.60
N ASP A 41 -11.19 -3.92 1.63
CA ASP A 41 -11.42 -3.52 0.24
C ASP A 41 -12.65 -2.59 0.11
N ASP A 42 -13.57 -2.59 1.09
CA ASP A 42 -14.70 -1.65 1.16
C ASP A 42 -14.29 -0.27 1.71
N ARG A 43 -12.98 -0.06 1.90
CA ARG A 43 -12.39 1.15 2.51
C ARG A 43 -12.92 1.38 3.92
N ALA A 44 -13.23 0.31 4.65
CA ALA A 44 -13.65 0.38 6.04
C ALA A 44 -12.52 -0.10 6.96
N ILE A 45 -12.36 0.56 8.11
CA ILE A 45 -11.48 0.08 9.18
C ILE A 45 -12.24 -0.99 9.96
N SER A 46 -11.84 -2.25 9.76
CA SER A 46 -12.56 -3.42 10.25
C SER A 46 -11.68 -4.32 11.12
N TRP A 47 -12.30 -4.95 12.13
CA TRP A 47 -11.69 -5.99 12.93
C TRP A 47 -11.92 -7.36 12.31
N ARG A 48 -10.85 -8.09 11.99
CA ARG A 48 -10.88 -9.39 11.32
C ARG A 48 -10.22 -10.46 12.19
N GLN A 49 -10.80 -11.66 12.24
CA GLN A 49 -10.21 -12.78 12.97
C GLN A 49 -8.90 -13.25 12.30
N SER A 50 -7.95 -13.65 13.13
CA SER A 50 -6.60 -14.06 12.72
C SER A 50 -6.55 -15.31 11.84
N ASP A 51 -7.56 -16.19 11.89
CA ASP A 51 -7.63 -17.43 11.11
C ASP A 51 -7.76 -17.22 9.59
N ARG A 52 -7.90 -15.96 9.14
CA ARG A 52 -7.95 -15.55 7.73
C ARG A 52 -6.57 -15.18 7.18
N PHE A 53 -5.55 -15.08 8.03
CA PHE A 53 -4.28 -14.45 7.67
C PHE A 53 -3.08 -15.30 8.04
N VAL A 54 -2.01 -15.11 7.27
CA VAL A 54 -0.65 -15.41 7.71
C VAL A 54 0.04 -14.10 8.05
N VAL A 55 0.73 -14.05 9.19
CA VAL A 55 1.55 -12.91 9.57
C VAL A 55 2.86 -12.98 8.78
N LEU A 56 3.10 -12.02 7.89
CA LEU A 56 4.36 -11.94 7.12
C LEU A 56 5.47 -11.30 7.95
N SER A 57 5.13 -10.24 8.68
CA SER A 57 6.09 -9.49 9.49
C SER A 57 5.40 -8.88 10.70
N SER A 58 6.08 -8.85 11.84
CA SER A 58 5.53 -8.33 13.10
C SER A 58 6.62 -7.73 13.99
N LYS A 59 6.86 -6.43 13.85
CA LYS A 59 7.66 -5.63 14.79
C LYS A 59 6.74 -5.04 15.87
N ILE A 60 6.51 -5.82 16.91
CA ILE A 60 5.59 -5.47 18.01
C ILE A 60 5.96 -4.16 18.70
N ASP A 61 7.24 -3.78 18.71
CA ASP A 61 7.73 -2.54 19.30
C ASP A 61 7.15 -1.28 18.65
N ASN A 62 6.54 -1.39 17.46
CA ASN A 62 5.83 -0.28 16.82
C ASN A 62 4.41 -0.05 17.36
N TYR A 63 3.96 -0.90 18.29
CA TYR A 63 2.63 -0.83 18.88
C TYR A 63 2.69 -0.46 20.36
N ILE A 64 1.68 0.27 20.81
CA ILE A 64 1.46 0.55 22.23
C ILE A 64 0.32 -0.31 22.74
N ASN A 65 0.45 -0.83 23.96
CA ASN A 65 -0.68 -1.39 24.67
C ASN A 65 -1.62 -0.23 25.02
N SER A 66 -2.80 -0.20 24.40
CA SER A 66 -3.79 0.87 24.52
C SER A 66 -4.93 0.52 25.48
N GLY A 67 -4.85 -0.60 26.19
CA GLY A 67 -5.91 -1.05 27.08
C GLY A 67 -5.66 -2.46 27.57
N ASN A 68 -5.84 -2.64 28.89
CA ASN A 68 -5.74 -3.92 29.55
C ASN A 68 -7.07 -4.17 30.28
N GLU A 69 -8.08 -4.59 29.52
CA GLU A 69 -9.31 -5.10 30.11
C GLU A 69 -9.02 -6.51 30.65
N LYS A 70 -9.72 -6.93 31.71
CA LYS A 70 -9.50 -8.28 32.28
C LYS A 70 -9.66 -9.42 31.26
N THR A 71 -10.43 -9.17 30.19
CA THR A 71 -10.80 -10.12 29.14
C THR A 71 -10.19 -9.81 27.79
N SER A 72 -9.44 -8.70 27.64
CA SER A 72 -8.80 -8.37 26.37
C SER A 72 -7.58 -7.48 26.50
N ILE A 73 -6.58 -7.74 25.66
CA ILE A 73 -5.40 -6.88 25.51
C ILE A 73 -5.50 -6.22 24.14
N LYS A 74 -5.42 -4.88 24.10
CA LYS A 74 -5.50 -4.10 22.86
C LYS A 74 -4.19 -3.40 22.58
N TYR A 75 -3.77 -3.48 21.32
CA TYR A 75 -2.59 -2.81 20.80
C TYR A 75 -2.98 -1.90 19.64
N VAL A 76 -2.35 -0.73 19.58
CA VAL A 76 -2.54 0.26 18.50
C VAL A 76 -1.18 0.69 17.99
N TYR A 77 -1.06 0.87 16.69
CA TYR A 77 0.18 1.35 16.09
C TYR A 77 0.50 2.76 16.62
N LYS A 78 1.76 3.03 16.96
CA LYS A 78 2.17 4.26 17.65
C LYS A 78 1.68 5.54 16.96
N GLU A 79 1.76 5.59 15.64
CA GLU A 79 1.40 6.79 14.85
C GLU A 79 -0.12 7.02 14.73
N ILE A 80 -0.96 6.03 15.04
CA ILE A 80 -2.43 6.14 15.01
C ILE A 80 -3.06 6.05 16.42
N ALA A 81 -2.23 6.15 17.46
CA ALA A 81 -2.71 6.17 18.85
C ALA A 81 -3.63 7.37 19.16
N ASP A 82 -3.58 8.41 18.32
CA ASP A 82 -4.50 9.54 18.37
C ASP A 82 -5.86 9.16 17.74
N TYR A 83 -6.89 9.08 18.59
CA TYR A 83 -8.25 8.70 18.19
C TYR A 83 -8.88 9.70 17.18
N ASP A 84 -8.35 10.92 17.08
CA ASP A 84 -8.89 11.95 16.20
C ASP A 84 -8.70 11.60 14.71
N ILE A 85 -7.65 10.86 14.35
CA ILE A 85 -7.43 10.42 12.96
C ILE A 85 -8.53 9.44 12.51
N ILE A 86 -8.89 8.49 13.38
CA ILE A 86 -9.91 7.48 13.07
C ILE A 86 -11.31 8.12 13.01
N ASN A 87 -11.60 9.02 13.94
CA ASN A 87 -12.89 9.73 13.95
C ASN A 87 -13.02 10.65 12.73
N GLY A 88 -11.94 11.36 12.37
CA GLY A 88 -11.90 12.21 11.18
C GLY A 88 -12.11 11.42 9.89
N TYR A 89 -11.56 10.20 9.79
CA TYR A 89 -11.70 9.32 8.62
C TYR A 89 -13.16 9.05 8.24
N TYR A 90 -14.05 8.93 9.22
CA TYR A 90 -15.48 8.67 9.01
C TYR A 90 -16.35 9.92 8.96
N SER A 91 -15.76 11.12 9.02
CA SER A 91 -16.53 12.37 8.94
C SER A 91 -17.00 12.67 7.51
N GLU A 92 -18.09 13.42 7.36
CA GLU A 92 -18.62 13.83 6.03
C GLU A 92 -18.14 15.24 5.59
N ASN A 93 -17.09 15.78 6.21
CA ASN A 93 -16.59 17.12 5.95
C ASN A 93 -15.13 17.10 5.42
N ASP A 94 -14.53 18.27 5.19
CA ASP A 94 -13.15 18.38 4.68
C ASP A 94 -12.09 17.69 5.57
N SER A 95 -12.40 17.45 6.86
CA SER A 95 -11.49 16.72 7.75
C SER A 95 -11.35 15.24 7.41
N SER A 96 -12.29 14.67 6.65
CA SER A 96 -12.22 13.30 6.13
C SER A 96 -11.10 13.11 5.11
N THR A 97 -10.93 14.09 4.22
CA THR A 97 -9.88 14.09 3.21
C THR A 97 -8.50 14.14 3.87
N GLU A 98 -8.31 15.06 4.81
CA GLU A 98 -7.04 15.17 5.55
C GLU A 98 -6.74 13.91 6.38
N ALA A 99 -7.75 13.37 7.07
CA ALA A 99 -7.60 12.12 7.84
C ALA A 99 -7.27 10.93 6.94
N SER A 100 -7.89 10.84 5.76
CA SER A 100 -7.62 9.79 4.77
C SER A 100 -6.18 9.84 4.27
N TYR A 101 -5.66 11.03 3.93
CA TYR A 101 -4.26 11.19 3.53
C TYR A 101 -3.28 10.86 4.66
N LYS A 102 -3.57 11.27 5.90
CA LYS A 102 -2.75 10.91 7.07
C LYS A 102 -2.74 9.40 7.28
N LEU A 103 -3.92 8.77 7.20
CA LEU A 103 -4.06 7.32 7.36
C LEU A 103 -3.28 6.56 6.29
N GLU A 104 -3.41 6.95 5.02
CA GLU A 104 -2.64 6.35 3.92
C GLU A 104 -1.13 6.42 4.19
N ASN A 105 -0.62 7.57 4.59
CA ASN A 105 0.80 7.73 4.92
C ASN A 105 1.22 6.82 6.09
N ILE A 106 0.37 6.65 7.11
CA ILE A 106 0.63 5.71 8.21
C ILE A 106 0.69 4.27 7.69
N LEU A 107 -0.20 3.86 6.78
CA LEU A 107 -0.18 2.51 6.19
C LEU A 107 1.11 2.27 5.40
N ILE A 108 1.52 3.24 4.59
CA ILE A 108 2.78 3.21 3.85
C ILE A 108 3.96 3.11 4.81
N SER A 109 3.97 3.89 5.90
CA SER A 109 5.00 3.81 6.95
C SER A 109 5.04 2.44 7.62
N ILE A 110 3.88 1.84 7.94
CA ILE A 110 3.81 0.48 8.50
C ILE A 110 4.44 -0.51 7.52
N MET A 111 4.05 -0.48 6.24
CA MET A 111 4.65 -1.36 5.22
C MET A 111 6.16 -1.14 5.08
N ALA A 112 6.60 0.12 5.03
CA ALA A 112 8.00 0.48 4.89
C ALA A 112 8.83 0.00 6.09
N ASN A 113 8.29 0.08 7.30
CA ASN A 113 8.98 -0.34 8.50
C ASN A 113 9.03 -1.87 8.64
N GLU A 114 8.02 -2.57 8.14
CA GLU A 114 7.84 -4.01 8.39
C GLU A 114 8.39 -4.90 7.26
N LEU A 115 8.36 -4.44 6.00
CA LEU A 115 8.79 -5.22 4.84
C LEU A 115 10.16 -4.75 4.32
N SER A 116 10.98 -5.71 3.90
CA SER A 116 12.16 -5.47 3.08
C SER A 116 11.78 -5.10 1.64
N LEU A 117 12.72 -4.47 0.91
CA LEU A 117 12.52 -4.18 -0.52
C LEU A 117 12.28 -5.45 -1.34
N GLN A 118 12.96 -6.55 -1.01
CA GLN A 118 12.77 -7.84 -1.67
C GLN A 118 11.35 -8.38 -1.47
N GLU A 119 10.79 -8.25 -0.27
CA GLU A 119 9.40 -8.63 0.01
C GLU A 119 8.40 -7.73 -0.72
N LEU A 120 8.64 -6.42 -0.78
CA LEU A 120 7.80 -5.49 -1.57
C LEU A 120 7.79 -5.89 -3.05
N MET A 121 8.96 -6.13 -3.63
CA MET A 121 9.10 -6.57 -5.04
C MET A 121 8.41 -7.90 -5.31
N SER A 122 8.55 -8.86 -4.40
CA SER A 122 7.89 -10.17 -4.52
C SER A 122 6.37 -10.03 -4.47
N ASN A 123 5.83 -9.16 -3.62
CA ASN A 123 4.38 -8.94 -3.57
C ASN A 123 3.87 -8.19 -4.82
N LEU A 124 4.57 -7.15 -5.28
CA LEU A 124 4.23 -6.43 -6.52
C LEU A 124 4.19 -7.34 -7.75
N SER A 125 5.13 -8.27 -7.86
CA SER A 125 5.18 -9.21 -8.99
C SER A 125 4.04 -10.24 -8.97
N ASN A 126 3.36 -10.43 -7.84
CA ASN A 126 2.33 -11.45 -7.66
C ASN A 126 0.89 -10.91 -7.75
N THR A 127 0.68 -9.60 -7.54
CA THR A 127 -0.65 -8.97 -7.48
C THR A 127 -1.11 -8.40 -8.82
N GLY A 128 -0.23 -8.32 -9.82
CA GLY A 128 -0.47 -7.51 -11.03
C GLY A 128 -0.46 -6.02 -10.69
N PHE A 129 -0.65 -5.13 -11.68
CA PHE A 129 -0.59 -3.67 -11.49
C PHE A 129 -1.95 -2.99 -11.75
N HIS A 130 -3.01 -3.61 -11.22
CA HIS A 130 -4.40 -3.20 -11.48
C HIS A 130 -5.20 -2.85 -10.21
N ASP A 131 -4.62 -3.00 -9.03
CA ASP A 131 -5.36 -2.80 -7.77
C ASP A 131 -4.72 -1.73 -6.86
N GLU A 132 -5.56 -1.18 -5.96
CA GLU A 132 -5.15 -0.23 -4.92
C GLU A 132 -4.06 -0.81 -4.00
N ASN A 133 -3.98 -2.13 -3.89
CA ASN A 133 -2.92 -2.80 -3.15
C ASN A 133 -1.55 -2.57 -3.79
N SER A 134 -1.49 -2.64 -5.11
CA SER A 134 -0.28 -2.41 -5.90
C SER A 134 0.15 -0.95 -5.85
N GLU A 135 -0.81 -0.01 -5.78
CA GLU A 135 -0.51 1.40 -5.53
C GLU A 135 0.21 1.60 -4.20
N MET A 136 -0.34 1.08 -3.11
CA MET A 136 0.24 1.21 -1.77
C MET A 136 1.61 0.53 -1.68
N LEU A 137 1.76 -0.65 -2.29
CA LEU A 137 3.04 -1.36 -2.39
C LEU A 137 4.08 -0.55 -3.20
N LEU A 138 3.69 0.06 -4.32
CA LEU A 138 4.58 0.91 -5.13
C LEU A 138 4.97 2.19 -4.40
N LYS A 139 4.03 2.88 -3.73
CA LYS A 139 4.32 4.05 -2.88
C LYS A 139 5.35 3.70 -1.80
N THR A 140 5.15 2.56 -1.13
CA THR A 140 6.09 2.04 -0.12
C THR A 140 7.45 1.69 -0.73
N PHE A 141 7.45 1.05 -1.91
CA PHE A 141 8.67 0.71 -2.62
C PHE A 141 9.49 1.96 -2.96
N PHE A 142 8.88 2.97 -3.60
CA PHE A 142 9.56 4.19 -4.02
C PHE A 142 10.09 5.03 -2.84
N MET A 143 9.46 4.93 -1.66
CA MET A 143 9.96 5.54 -0.43
C MET A 143 11.30 4.95 0.02
N LYS A 144 11.57 3.67 -0.30
CA LYS A 144 12.75 2.93 0.17
C LYS A 144 13.79 2.65 -0.92
N ALA A 145 13.37 2.66 -2.18
CA ALA A 145 14.16 2.21 -3.31
C ALA A 145 15.41 3.07 -3.50
N ASN A 146 16.55 2.41 -3.69
CA ASN A 146 17.74 3.05 -4.23
C ASN A 146 17.73 2.99 -5.77
N LYS A 147 18.73 3.59 -6.42
CA LYS A 147 18.82 3.64 -7.88
C LYS A 147 18.78 2.26 -8.55
N GLN A 148 19.43 1.24 -7.99
CA GLN A 148 19.42 -0.11 -8.56
C GLN A 148 18.03 -0.75 -8.46
N ASP A 149 17.34 -0.55 -7.33
CA ASP A 149 15.98 -1.05 -7.16
C ASP A 149 15.03 -0.39 -8.18
N ILE A 150 15.23 0.92 -8.43
CA ILE A 150 14.48 1.68 -9.44
C ILE A 150 14.65 1.08 -10.84
N MET A 151 15.87 0.72 -11.23
CA MET A 151 16.12 0.07 -12.52
C MET A 151 15.41 -1.29 -12.62
N ASN A 152 15.46 -2.08 -11.54
CA ASN A 152 14.82 -3.40 -11.51
C ASN A 152 13.29 -3.31 -11.61
N ILE A 153 12.65 -2.36 -10.90
CA ILE A 153 11.19 -2.19 -11.01
C ILE A 153 10.80 -1.61 -12.38
N ALA A 154 11.63 -0.73 -12.98
CA ALA A 154 11.36 -0.20 -14.31
C ALA A 154 11.36 -1.32 -15.36
N GLU A 155 12.28 -2.28 -15.25
CA GLU A 155 12.30 -3.46 -16.13
C GLU A 155 11.03 -4.34 -15.96
N ILE A 156 10.57 -4.53 -14.73
CA ILE A 156 9.30 -5.25 -14.49
C ILE A 156 8.12 -4.49 -15.10
N LEU A 157 8.03 -3.18 -14.85
CA LEU A 157 6.95 -2.34 -15.37
C LEU A 157 6.96 -2.29 -16.90
N TYR A 158 8.13 -2.22 -17.53
CA TYR A 158 8.29 -2.27 -18.98
C TYR A 158 7.71 -3.56 -19.56
N ASN A 159 8.04 -4.70 -18.95
CA ASN A 159 7.54 -6.01 -19.37
C ASN A 159 6.03 -6.20 -19.14
N ASN A 160 5.41 -5.36 -18.30
CA ASN A 160 3.98 -5.42 -17.96
C ASN A 160 3.24 -4.11 -18.34
N VAL A 161 3.78 -3.32 -19.26
CA VAL A 161 3.28 -1.95 -19.54
C VAL A 161 1.81 -1.94 -19.99
N PHE A 162 1.36 -3.00 -20.65
CA PHE A 162 -0.03 -3.16 -21.09
C PHE A 162 -0.99 -3.38 -19.92
N ASP A 163 -0.50 -3.92 -18.82
CA ASP A 163 -1.24 -4.27 -17.60
C ASP A 163 -1.18 -3.15 -16.54
N LEU A 164 -0.70 -1.96 -16.90
CA LEU A 164 -0.70 -0.80 -16.00
C LEU A 164 -1.99 -0.01 -16.13
N ASP A 165 -2.69 0.16 -15.02
CA ASP A 165 -3.82 1.09 -14.88
C ASP A 165 -3.34 2.55 -14.86
N THR A 166 -4.20 3.48 -15.27
CA THR A 166 -3.88 4.92 -15.38
C THR A 166 -3.28 5.52 -14.11
N TYR A 167 -3.82 5.24 -12.93
CA TYR A 167 -3.31 5.80 -11.67
C TYR A 167 -1.93 5.22 -11.29
N ILE A 168 -1.66 3.95 -11.64
CA ILE A 168 -0.33 3.35 -11.48
C ILE A 168 0.66 4.03 -12.43
N ILE A 169 0.26 4.29 -13.68
CA ILE A 169 1.11 5.03 -14.65
C ILE A 169 1.49 6.41 -14.08
N GLN A 170 0.52 7.15 -13.55
CA GLN A 170 0.76 8.45 -12.91
C GLN A 170 1.79 8.34 -11.78
N LEU A 171 1.62 7.36 -10.88
CA LEU A 171 2.53 7.12 -9.76
C LEU A 171 3.94 6.77 -10.24
N VAL A 172 4.05 5.90 -11.23
CA VAL A 172 5.33 5.47 -11.82
C VAL A 172 6.05 6.67 -12.44
N VAL A 173 5.39 7.43 -13.32
CA VAL A 173 6.00 8.58 -14.00
C VAL A 173 6.50 9.61 -12.98
N LYS A 174 5.65 9.98 -12.00
CA LYS A 174 6.00 10.94 -10.95
C LYS A 174 7.25 10.54 -10.15
N ASN A 175 7.46 9.24 -9.94
CA ASN A 175 8.62 8.76 -9.19
C ASN A 175 9.86 8.51 -10.05
N LEU A 176 9.68 8.16 -11.33
CA LEU A 176 10.77 7.76 -12.22
C LEU A 176 11.38 8.91 -13.04
N VAL A 177 10.65 10.01 -13.27
CA VAL A 177 11.08 11.13 -14.13
C VAL A 177 12.44 11.74 -13.75
N LYS A 178 12.87 11.59 -12.50
CA LYS A 178 14.15 12.11 -11.99
C LYS A 178 15.36 11.23 -12.33
N TYR A 179 15.16 10.05 -12.89
CA TYR A 179 16.23 9.09 -13.18
C TYR A 179 16.45 8.99 -14.68
N LYS A 180 17.61 9.47 -15.16
CA LYS A 180 18.01 9.43 -16.57
C LYS A 180 18.71 8.12 -16.90
N GLU A 181 17.94 7.06 -17.09
CA GLU A 181 18.42 5.70 -17.40
C GLU A 181 17.70 5.13 -18.63
N VAL A 182 18.40 4.34 -19.44
CA VAL A 182 17.89 3.76 -20.70
C VAL A 182 16.60 2.97 -20.48
N ILE A 183 16.56 2.11 -19.45
CA ILE A 183 15.34 1.31 -19.17
C ILE A 183 14.13 2.17 -18.80
N ILE A 184 14.35 3.37 -18.25
CA ILE A 184 13.27 4.30 -17.90
C ILE A 184 12.82 5.06 -19.14
N GLU A 185 13.76 5.44 -20.02
CA GLU A 185 13.44 5.97 -21.36
C GLU A 185 12.59 4.98 -22.15
N ASP A 186 13.00 3.71 -22.22
CA ASP A 186 12.25 2.65 -22.90
C ASP A 186 10.83 2.49 -22.33
N LEU A 187 10.69 2.45 -21.00
CA LEU A 187 9.39 2.43 -20.33
C LEU A 187 8.53 3.65 -20.69
N PHE A 188 9.11 4.85 -20.67
CA PHE A 188 8.37 6.08 -20.95
C PHE A 188 7.95 6.19 -22.41
N ILE A 189 8.76 5.69 -23.35
CA ILE A 189 8.38 5.58 -24.76
C ILE A 189 7.17 4.66 -24.91
N GLU A 190 7.18 3.48 -24.30
CA GLU A 190 6.04 2.56 -24.35
C GLU A 190 4.76 3.17 -23.75
N LEU A 191 4.88 3.83 -22.59
CA LEU A 191 3.77 4.54 -21.95
C LEU A 191 3.22 5.66 -22.83
N TYR A 192 4.11 6.42 -23.50
CA TYR A 192 3.73 7.47 -24.44
C TYR A 192 2.99 6.91 -25.66
N MET A 193 3.45 5.79 -26.21
CA MET A 193 2.77 5.12 -27.33
C MET A 193 1.39 4.59 -26.91
N LYS A 194 1.19 4.24 -25.62
CA LYS A 194 -0.10 3.85 -25.03
C LYS A 194 -0.97 5.04 -24.59
N SER A 195 -0.58 6.29 -24.91
CA SER A 195 -1.11 7.56 -24.36
C SER A 195 -2.64 7.75 -24.27
N THR A 196 -3.44 6.94 -24.97
CA THR A 196 -4.91 6.91 -24.84
C THR A 196 -5.43 6.75 -23.41
N SER A 197 -4.64 6.18 -22.50
CA SER A 197 -5.02 5.95 -21.10
C SER A 197 -4.43 6.96 -20.11
N CYS A 198 -3.68 7.96 -20.56
CA CYS A 198 -2.94 8.89 -19.70
C CYS A 198 -3.58 10.28 -19.72
N ASP A 199 -3.62 10.94 -18.57
CA ASP A 199 -4.00 12.34 -18.48
C ASP A 199 -2.91 13.27 -19.06
N GLU A 200 -3.30 14.52 -19.35
CA GLU A 200 -2.43 15.52 -19.98
C GLU A 200 -1.19 15.86 -19.13
N GLU A 201 -1.32 15.91 -17.81
CA GLU A 201 -0.20 16.21 -16.90
C GLU A 201 0.87 15.12 -17.00
N THR A 202 0.46 13.86 -16.88
CA THR A 202 1.35 12.70 -16.98
C THR A 202 2.02 12.63 -18.35
N LEU A 203 1.28 12.90 -19.43
CA LEU A 203 1.85 12.95 -20.77
C LEU A 203 2.84 14.10 -20.94
N SER A 204 2.59 15.27 -20.35
CA SER A 204 3.54 16.39 -20.36
C SER A 204 4.85 16.00 -19.67
N MET A 205 4.77 15.36 -18.50
CA MET A 205 5.96 14.89 -17.77
C MET A 205 6.79 13.89 -18.61
N ILE A 206 6.12 12.98 -19.31
CA ILE A 206 6.80 12.02 -20.21
C ILE A 206 7.45 12.76 -21.40
N LYS A 207 6.72 13.67 -22.05
CA LYS A 207 7.23 14.44 -23.20
C LYS A 207 8.44 15.29 -22.83
N GLU A 208 8.37 16.02 -21.72
CA GLU A 208 9.47 16.83 -21.20
C GLU A 208 10.69 15.95 -20.89
N TYR A 209 10.48 14.77 -20.31
CA TYR A 209 11.55 13.83 -20.03
C TYR A 209 12.22 13.30 -21.31
N LEU A 210 11.44 12.98 -22.33
CA LEU A 210 11.89 12.43 -23.62
C LEU A 210 12.31 13.52 -24.64
N GLU A 211 12.19 14.80 -24.28
CA GLU A 211 12.47 15.94 -25.17
C GLU A 211 11.63 15.91 -26.47
N ILE A 212 10.37 15.48 -26.37
CA ILE A 212 9.41 15.44 -27.48
C ILE A 212 8.63 16.76 -27.52
N GLU A 213 8.63 17.43 -28.68
CA GLU A 213 7.86 18.65 -28.96
C GLU A 213 6.33 18.42 -29.00
#